data_AF-A0A7R9DEQ1-F1
#
_entry.id   AF-A0A7R9DEQ1-F1
#
_cell.length_a   1.000
_cell.length_b   1.000
_cell.length_c   1.000
_cell.angle_alpha   90.00
_cell.angle_beta   90.00
_cell.angle_gamma   90.00
#
_symmetry.space_group_name_H-M   'P 1'
#
loop_
_entity.id
_entity.type
_entity.pdbx_description
1 polymer ?
#
loop_
_entity_poly.entity_id
_entity_poly.type
_entity_poly.pdbx_seq_one_letter_code
_entity_poly.pdbx_strand_id
1 'polypeptide(L)'
;MVWGVLFTEPVLKLKDILSSSRCSFVAEYVKHFEVATLTTSVFLRPPSPQKPPEEVGELPKQVGNKTECALLQFVQALGKNYQTIRDDVPEEMFTRVYTFNSVRKSMSTVIPRQGGGFRLCSKGASEIILKKCAFIYGRDGHLEKFTREMQDRLVHQVIEPMACDGLRTISVAFRDFVPGKAEINQVHIDNDPNWEDEENIVNNLTCLAVVGIEDPVRPEVPDAIKRCQRAGITVRMYLKLFFDDVPNDYSDIDMDTSTLSKSVE
;
A
#
# COMPACT_ATOMS: atom_id res chain seq x y z
N MET A 1 -4.77 -9.76 -6.78
CA MET A 1 -5.74 -9.82 -5.66
C MET A 1 -4.99 -9.38 -4.40
N VAL A 2 -5.59 -8.64 -3.45
CA VAL A 2 -4.88 -8.24 -2.22
C VAL A 2 -5.02 -9.35 -1.18
N TRP A 3 -3.91 -9.93 -0.73
CA TRP A 3 -3.93 -11.17 0.09
C TRP A 3 -3.78 -10.93 1.59
N GLY A 4 -3.29 -9.77 2.02
CA GLY A 4 -3.14 -9.46 3.45
C GLY A 4 -2.86 -7.99 3.70
N VAL A 5 -3.33 -7.51 4.86
CA VAL A 5 -3.09 -6.16 5.36
C VAL A 5 -2.61 -6.27 6.80
N LEU A 6 -1.37 -5.85 7.04
CA LEU A 6 -0.78 -5.86 8.37
C LEU A 6 -1.27 -4.63 9.16
N PHE A 7 -1.80 -4.87 10.36
CA PHE A 7 -2.24 -3.85 11.32
C PHE A 7 -1.41 -3.88 12.62
N THR A 8 -0.12 -4.27 12.54
CA THR A 8 0.75 -4.76 13.63
C THR A 8 0.48 -6.19 14.06
N GLU A 9 1.52 -6.85 14.59
CA GLU A 9 1.51 -8.28 14.81
C GLU A 9 0.30 -8.76 15.65
N PRO A 10 -0.31 -9.88 15.25
CA PRO A 10 0.03 -10.73 14.11
C PRO A 10 -0.54 -10.18 12.80
N VAL A 11 0.05 -10.61 11.69
CA VAL A 11 -0.47 -10.41 10.33
C VAL A 11 -1.95 -10.80 10.28
N LEU A 12 -2.83 -9.79 10.25
CA LEU A 12 -4.26 -10.05 10.07
C LEU A 12 -4.50 -10.29 8.59
N LYS A 13 -4.81 -11.53 8.22
CA LYS A 13 -5.26 -11.81 6.86
C LYS A 13 -6.61 -11.10 6.67
N LEU A 14 -6.89 -10.65 5.46
CA LEU A 14 -8.13 -9.91 5.14
C LEU A 14 -9.40 -10.63 5.63
N LYS A 15 -9.39 -11.97 5.58
CA LYS A 15 -10.47 -12.84 6.06
C LYS A 15 -10.68 -12.76 7.59
N ASP A 16 -9.63 -12.48 8.36
CA ASP A 16 -9.65 -12.38 9.82
C ASP A 16 -10.12 -10.98 10.27
N ILE A 17 -9.89 -9.96 9.45
CA ILE A 17 -10.38 -8.59 9.69
C ILE A 17 -11.90 -8.52 9.47
N LEU A 18 -12.37 -9.13 8.39
CA LEU A 18 -13.79 -9.15 8.03
C LEU A 18 -14.64 -10.05 8.94
N SER A 19 -14.04 -11.03 9.63
CA SER A 19 -14.74 -11.96 10.54
C SER A 19 -14.66 -11.60 12.02
N SER A 20 -13.81 -10.64 12.40
CA SER A 20 -13.61 -10.27 13.81
C SER A 20 -14.59 -9.17 14.24
N SER A 21 -15.21 -9.35 15.42
CA SER A 21 -16.12 -8.42 16.11
C SER A 21 -15.47 -7.09 16.58
N ARG A 22 -14.33 -6.69 16.00
CA ARG A 22 -13.55 -5.47 16.33
C ARG A 22 -14.02 -4.22 15.56
N CYS A 23 -15.35 -4.02 15.51
CA CYS A 23 -16.03 -3.06 14.62
C CYS A 23 -15.69 -1.56 14.82
N SER A 24 -15.33 -1.11 16.02
CA SER A 24 -15.04 0.32 16.27
C SER A 24 -13.62 0.72 15.87
N PHE A 25 -12.63 -0.11 16.25
CA PHE A 25 -11.21 0.09 15.94
C PHE A 25 -10.95 0.06 14.43
N VAL A 26 -11.49 -0.96 13.75
CA VAL A 26 -11.36 -1.10 12.31
C VAL A 26 -12.00 0.09 11.61
N ALA A 27 -13.10 0.66 12.10
CA ALA A 27 -13.77 1.76 11.44
C ALA A 27 -12.97 3.07 11.39
N GLU A 28 -12.29 3.46 12.47
CA GLU A 28 -11.45 4.67 12.47
C GLU A 28 -10.18 4.47 11.64
N TYR A 29 -9.56 3.30 11.76
CA TYR A 29 -8.40 2.92 10.96
C TYR A 29 -8.71 2.86 9.47
N VAL A 30 -9.85 2.27 9.13
CA VAL A 30 -10.35 2.15 7.77
C VAL A 30 -10.62 3.54 7.21
N LYS A 31 -11.14 4.50 7.97
CA LYS A 31 -11.24 5.90 7.50
C LYS A 31 -9.88 6.50 7.14
N HIS A 32 -8.86 6.34 7.99
CA HIS A 32 -7.52 6.85 7.69
C HIS A 32 -6.89 6.15 6.47
N PHE A 33 -7.03 4.83 6.40
CA PHE A 33 -6.53 4.00 5.31
C PHE A 33 -7.26 4.29 3.99
N GLU A 34 -8.58 4.46 4.01
CA GLU A 34 -9.41 4.83 2.87
C GLU A 34 -8.96 6.17 2.30
N VAL A 35 -8.94 7.21 3.15
CA VAL A 35 -8.55 8.55 2.74
C VAL A 35 -7.13 8.51 2.19
N ALA A 36 -6.19 7.87 2.89
CA ALA A 36 -4.81 7.78 2.42
C ALA A 36 -4.65 7.01 1.11
N THR A 37 -5.39 5.92 0.93
CA THR A 37 -5.37 5.13 -0.32
C THR A 37 -5.97 5.92 -1.48
N LEU A 38 -7.03 6.67 -1.24
CA LEU A 38 -7.76 7.40 -2.27
C LEU A 38 -7.06 8.67 -2.69
N THR A 39 -6.56 9.45 -1.74
CA THR A 39 -5.89 10.71 -2.02
C THR A 39 -4.50 10.50 -2.60
N THR A 40 -3.90 9.32 -2.42
CA THR A 40 -2.67 8.95 -3.12
C THR A 40 -2.94 8.28 -4.46
N SER A 41 -4.17 7.92 -4.81
CA SER A 41 -4.53 7.30 -6.10
C SER A 41 -5.05 8.32 -7.12
N VAL A 42 -4.42 9.50 -7.15
CA VAL A 42 -4.79 10.69 -7.94
C VAL A 42 -4.86 10.43 -9.45
N PHE A 43 -4.12 9.44 -9.96
CA PHE A 43 -4.06 9.18 -11.40
C PHE A 43 -5.14 8.23 -11.90
N LEU A 44 -5.96 7.67 -11.01
CA LEU A 44 -7.14 6.91 -11.39
C LEU A 44 -8.26 7.90 -11.69
N ARG A 45 -8.34 8.35 -12.96
CA ARG A 45 -9.47 9.14 -13.50
C ARG A 45 -10.79 8.60 -12.94
N PRO A 46 -11.80 9.45 -12.66
CA PRO A 46 -13.13 8.96 -12.33
C PRO A 46 -13.50 7.92 -13.38
N PRO A 47 -14.06 6.77 -12.99
CA PRO A 47 -14.40 5.75 -13.96
C PRO A 47 -15.29 6.43 -15.01
N SER A 48 -14.81 6.55 -16.24
CA SER A 48 -15.71 6.49 -17.39
C SER A 48 -16.67 5.33 -17.12
N PRO A 49 -17.99 5.48 -17.40
CA PRO A 49 -19.02 4.55 -16.96
C PRO A 49 -18.46 3.13 -17.04
N GLN A 50 -18.32 2.51 -15.86
CA GLN A 50 -17.68 1.21 -15.71
C GLN A 50 -18.19 0.33 -16.84
N LYS A 51 -17.32 -0.09 -17.77
CA LYS A 51 -17.80 -1.00 -18.80
C LYS A 51 -18.30 -2.23 -18.03
N PRO A 52 -19.56 -2.63 -18.25
CA PRO A 52 -20.07 -3.82 -17.60
C PRO A 52 -19.07 -4.96 -17.88
N PRO A 53 -18.79 -5.81 -16.89
CA PRO A 53 -17.90 -6.96 -17.10
C PRO A 53 -18.41 -7.74 -18.31
N GLU A 54 -17.51 -8.08 -19.23
CA GLU A 54 -17.85 -8.81 -20.46
C GLU A 54 -18.28 -10.25 -20.13
N GLU A 55 -17.90 -10.76 -18.94
CA GLU A 55 -18.30 -12.07 -18.42
C GLU A 55 -18.75 -12.02 -16.94
N VAL A 56 -19.69 -12.90 -16.59
CA VAL A 56 -20.21 -13.06 -15.23
C VAL A 56 -19.11 -13.63 -14.32
N GLY A 57 -18.49 -12.77 -13.52
CA GLY A 57 -17.40 -13.13 -12.60
C GLY A 57 -16.12 -12.31 -12.78
N GLU A 58 -16.02 -11.49 -13.84
CA GLU A 58 -14.89 -10.58 -14.02
C GLU A 58 -14.99 -9.33 -13.15
N LEU A 59 -13.84 -8.92 -12.59
CA LEU A 59 -13.69 -7.66 -11.88
C LEU A 59 -13.89 -6.49 -12.86
N PRO A 60 -14.54 -5.38 -12.44
CA PRO A 60 -14.73 -4.22 -13.31
C PRO A 60 -13.40 -3.72 -13.87
N LYS A 61 -13.34 -3.47 -15.19
CA LYS A 61 -12.16 -2.95 -15.89
C LYS A 61 -11.81 -1.56 -15.32
N GLN A 62 -10.90 -1.52 -14.37
CA GLN A 62 -10.36 -0.28 -13.81
C GLN A 62 -9.23 0.26 -14.69
N VAL A 63 -9.30 1.56 -15.00
CA VAL A 63 -8.31 2.25 -15.85
C VAL A 63 -7.27 2.92 -14.96
N GLY A 64 -6.02 2.48 -15.05
CA GLY A 64 -4.88 3.11 -14.39
C GLY A 64 -3.86 2.11 -13.83
N ASN A 65 -3.08 2.51 -12.83
CA ASN A 65 -2.03 1.65 -12.28
C ASN A 65 -2.64 0.45 -11.53
N LYS A 66 -2.24 -0.78 -11.92
CA LYS A 66 -2.73 -2.04 -11.34
C LYS A 66 -2.60 -2.09 -9.81
N THR A 67 -1.54 -1.51 -9.25
CA THR A 67 -1.35 -1.43 -7.79
C THR A 67 -2.43 -0.59 -7.14
N GLU A 68 -2.75 0.58 -7.69
CA GLU A 68 -3.76 1.48 -7.15
C GLU A 68 -5.16 0.88 -7.29
N CYS A 69 -5.44 0.28 -8.45
CA CYS A 69 -6.65 -0.47 -8.71
C CYS A 69 -6.87 -1.59 -7.67
N ALA A 70 -5.82 -2.36 -7.35
CA ALA A 70 -5.88 -3.40 -6.34
C ALA A 70 -6.21 -2.83 -4.94
N LEU A 71 -5.62 -1.68 -4.58
CA LEU A 71 -5.95 -1.00 -3.32
C LEU A 71 -7.39 -0.47 -3.30
N LEU A 72 -7.91 0.06 -4.41
CA LEU A 72 -9.30 0.49 -4.50
C LEU A 72 -10.28 -0.69 -4.35
N GLN A 73 -9.98 -1.81 -5.02
CA GLN A 73 -10.77 -3.03 -4.88
C GLN A 73 -10.73 -3.55 -3.45
N PHE A 74 -9.59 -3.42 -2.78
CA PHE A 74 -9.48 -3.75 -1.37
C PHE A 74 -10.41 -2.88 -0.50
N VAL A 75 -10.48 -1.57 -0.74
CA VAL A 75 -11.45 -0.69 -0.06
C VAL A 75 -12.89 -1.10 -0.36
N GLN A 76 -13.23 -1.45 -1.60
CA GLN A 76 -14.57 -1.95 -1.94
C GLN A 76 -14.90 -3.26 -1.22
N ALA A 77 -13.93 -4.18 -1.12
CA ALA A 77 -14.08 -5.44 -0.41
C ALA A 77 -14.31 -5.26 1.10
N LEU A 78 -13.86 -4.14 1.68
CA LEU A 78 -14.20 -3.73 3.04
C LEU A 78 -15.63 -3.17 3.20
N GLY A 79 -16.44 -3.19 2.12
CA GLY A 79 -17.83 -2.73 2.13
C GLY A 79 -17.99 -1.22 1.96
N LYS A 80 -16.98 -0.55 1.39
CA LYS A 80 -16.89 0.91 1.37
C LYS A 80 -16.92 1.43 -0.06
N ASN A 81 -17.72 2.48 -0.27
CA ASN A 81 -17.82 3.12 -1.57
C ASN A 81 -16.82 4.27 -1.66
N TYR A 82 -15.72 4.01 -2.37
CA TYR A 82 -14.67 5.01 -2.58
C TYR A 82 -15.13 6.24 -3.36
N GLN A 83 -16.22 6.16 -4.13
CA GLN A 83 -16.72 7.31 -4.90
C GLN A 83 -17.17 8.43 -3.97
N THR A 84 -17.88 8.10 -2.89
CA THR A 84 -18.30 9.05 -1.85
C THR A 84 -17.12 9.86 -1.31
N ILE A 85 -15.99 9.20 -1.05
CA ILE A 85 -14.80 9.85 -0.47
C ILE A 85 -14.10 10.73 -1.50
N ARG A 86 -14.13 10.36 -2.79
CA ARG A 86 -13.64 11.23 -3.88
C ARG A 86 -14.53 12.44 -4.08
N ASP A 87 -15.83 12.29 -3.89
CA ASP A 87 -16.78 13.40 -3.96
C ASP A 87 -16.60 14.35 -2.77
N ASP A 88 -16.29 13.81 -1.58
CA ASP A 88 -16.00 14.58 -0.36
C ASP A 88 -14.62 15.28 -0.41
N VAL A 89 -13.62 14.66 -1.06
CA VAL A 89 -12.24 15.18 -1.19
C VAL A 89 -11.83 15.13 -2.67
N PRO A 90 -12.36 16.02 -3.51
CA PRO A 90 -12.02 16.06 -4.93
C PRO A 90 -10.56 16.49 -5.14
N GLU A 91 -10.02 16.16 -6.30
CA GLU A 91 -8.61 16.42 -6.64
C GLU A 91 -8.27 17.91 -6.61
N GLU A 92 -9.24 18.81 -6.85
CA GLU A 92 -9.01 20.26 -6.77
C GLU A 92 -8.73 20.73 -5.33
N MET A 93 -9.10 19.96 -4.31
CA MET A 93 -8.78 20.27 -2.92
C MET A 93 -7.34 19.90 -2.54
N PHE A 94 -6.62 19.16 -3.39
CA PHE A 94 -5.26 18.75 -3.05
C PHE A 94 -4.32 19.95 -3.02
N THR A 95 -3.72 20.20 -1.87
CA THR A 95 -2.76 21.31 -1.69
C THR A 95 -1.46 21.01 -2.43
N ARG A 96 -1.01 19.75 -2.42
CA ARG A 96 0.21 19.32 -3.09
C ARG A 96 0.17 17.84 -3.42
N VAL A 97 0.71 17.47 -4.58
CA VAL A 97 0.90 16.07 -4.97
C VAL A 97 2.38 15.86 -5.31
N TYR A 98 3.04 15.01 -4.53
CA TYR A 98 4.38 14.51 -4.81
C TYR A 98 4.24 13.22 -5.60
N THR A 99 4.41 13.32 -6.91
CA THR A 99 4.27 12.19 -7.83
C THR A 99 5.31 11.10 -7.55
N PHE A 100 5.01 9.88 -7.99
CA PHE A 100 5.93 8.76 -7.84
C PHE A 100 7.30 9.07 -8.46
N ASN A 101 8.35 8.89 -7.66
CA ASN A 101 9.73 9.02 -8.08
C ASN A 101 10.43 7.67 -7.89
N SER A 102 11.10 7.17 -8.94
CA SER A 102 11.77 5.87 -8.92
C SER A 102 12.89 5.76 -7.88
N VAL A 103 13.55 6.87 -7.55
CA VAL A 103 14.57 6.93 -6.49
C VAL A 103 13.92 6.80 -5.12
N ARG A 104 12.76 7.45 -4.92
CA ARG A 104 12.07 7.50 -3.62
C ARG A 104 11.06 6.37 -3.43
N LYS A 105 10.75 5.62 -4.50
CA LYS A 105 9.80 4.49 -4.58
C LYS A 105 8.47 4.76 -3.83
N SER A 106 8.02 6.02 -3.81
CA SER A 106 6.85 6.49 -3.05
C SER A 106 6.17 7.68 -3.74
N MET A 107 4.89 7.87 -3.42
CA MET A 107 4.03 8.96 -3.85
C MET A 107 3.31 9.50 -2.60
N SER A 108 3.18 10.81 -2.50
CA SER A 108 2.52 11.44 -1.36
C SER A 108 1.58 12.56 -1.81
N THR A 109 0.46 12.74 -1.12
CA THR A 109 -0.53 13.78 -1.40
C THR A 109 -0.89 14.50 -0.12
N VAL A 110 -0.95 15.83 -0.19
CA VAL A 110 -1.37 16.71 0.90
C VAL A 110 -2.80 17.16 0.66
N ILE A 111 -3.66 16.92 1.64
CA ILE A 111 -5.07 17.32 1.63
C ILE A 111 -5.37 18.24 2.82
N PRO A 112 -6.31 19.19 2.67
CA PRO A 112 -6.80 19.97 3.79
C PRO A 112 -7.60 19.10 4.77
N ARG A 113 -7.58 19.44 6.06
CA ARG A 113 -8.37 18.76 7.09
C ARG A 113 -9.57 19.59 7.53
N GLN A 114 -10.66 18.91 7.87
CA GLN A 114 -11.77 19.54 8.58
C GLN A 114 -11.29 19.95 9.98
N GLY A 115 -11.41 21.24 10.31
CA GLY A 115 -10.84 21.83 11.53
C GLY A 115 -9.52 22.58 11.35
N GLY A 116 -9.03 22.67 10.11
CA GLY A 116 -7.81 23.41 9.76
C GLY A 116 -6.56 22.54 9.72
N GLY A 117 -5.54 23.05 9.03
CA GLY A 117 -4.30 22.33 8.75
C GLY A 117 -4.44 21.30 7.64
N PHE A 118 -3.50 20.35 7.60
CA PHE A 118 -3.29 19.47 6.46
C PHE A 118 -3.03 18.02 6.90
N ARG A 119 -3.34 17.07 6.04
CA ARG A 119 -2.95 15.67 6.15
C ARG A 119 -2.12 15.31 4.94
N LEU A 120 -0.90 14.85 5.19
CA LEU A 120 -0.07 14.19 4.20
C LEU A 120 -0.37 12.70 4.24
N CYS A 121 -0.76 12.14 3.10
CA CYS A 121 -0.90 10.71 2.90
C CYS A 121 0.24 10.24 2.00
N SER A 122 0.91 9.15 2.34
CA SER A 122 2.00 8.59 1.56
C SER A 122 1.78 7.10 1.30
N LYS A 123 2.09 6.65 0.08
CA LYS A 123 2.16 5.23 -0.26
C LYS A 123 3.42 4.93 -1.04
N GLY A 124 3.95 3.73 -0.87
CA GLY A 124 5.16 3.32 -1.60
C GLY A 124 5.61 1.92 -1.23
N ALA A 125 6.81 1.57 -1.69
CA ALA A 125 7.47 0.33 -1.28
C ALA A 125 7.55 0.27 0.26
N SER A 126 7.17 -0.88 0.82
CA SER A 126 6.96 -1.00 2.28
C SER A 126 8.19 -0.65 3.09
N GLU A 127 9.37 -1.14 2.71
CA GLU A 127 10.65 -0.85 3.38
C GLU A 127 10.99 0.64 3.39
N ILE A 128 10.70 1.36 2.30
CA ILE A 128 11.05 2.78 2.17
C ILE A 128 10.14 3.64 3.04
N ILE A 129 8.84 3.35 3.05
CA ILE A 129 7.87 4.09 3.87
C ILE A 129 8.10 3.79 5.35
N LEU A 130 8.34 2.53 5.74
CA LEU A 130 8.57 2.17 7.14
C LEU A 130 9.79 2.88 7.73
N LYS A 131 10.89 3.01 6.96
CA LYS A 131 12.09 3.80 7.37
C LYS A 131 11.77 5.28 7.65
N LYS A 132 10.68 5.81 7.10
CA LYS A 132 10.20 7.19 7.30
C LYS A 132 9.12 7.30 8.39
N CYS A 133 8.65 6.18 8.94
CA CYS A 133 7.63 6.16 9.97
C CYS A 133 8.25 6.25 11.36
N ALA A 134 7.75 7.17 12.19
CA ALA A 134 8.11 7.29 13.60
C ALA A 134 7.03 6.72 14.54
N PHE A 135 5.83 6.47 14.01
CA PHE A 135 4.71 5.95 14.77
C PHE A 135 4.01 4.82 14.04
N ILE A 136 3.33 3.98 14.80
CA ILE A 136 2.48 2.91 14.31
C ILE A 136 1.34 2.72 15.30
N TYR A 137 0.19 2.26 14.83
CA TYR A 137 -0.90 1.90 15.73
C TYR A 137 -0.72 0.45 16.18
N GLY A 138 -0.61 0.25 17.49
CA GLY A 138 -0.55 -1.08 18.08
C GLY A 138 -1.88 -1.83 17.97
N ARG A 139 -1.87 -3.08 18.44
CA ARG A 139 -3.00 -4.03 18.34
C ARG A 139 -4.32 -3.52 18.96
N ASP A 140 -4.20 -2.66 19.97
CA ASP A 140 -5.33 -2.09 20.70
C ASP A 140 -5.77 -0.74 20.12
N GLY A 141 -5.20 -0.34 18.98
CA GLY A 141 -5.42 0.97 18.35
C GLY A 141 -4.77 2.15 19.05
N HIS A 142 -3.91 1.88 20.02
CA HIS A 142 -3.10 2.90 20.66
C HIS A 142 -1.94 3.27 19.75
N LEU A 143 -1.68 4.57 19.68
CA LEU A 143 -0.53 5.11 18.97
C LEU A 143 0.74 4.76 19.74
N GLU A 144 1.65 4.05 19.09
CA GLU A 144 2.93 3.62 19.65
C GLU A 144 4.09 4.25 18.87
N LYS A 145 5.20 4.50 19.57
CA LYS A 145 6.45 4.89 18.92
C LYS A 145 6.97 3.70 18.13
N PHE A 146 7.28 3.93 16.87
CA PHE A 146 7.76 2.90 15.97
C PHE A 146 9.29 2.92 15.95
N THR A 147 9.88 2.17 16.88
CA THR A 147 11.35 2.12 17.03
C THR A 147 12.00 1.40 15.86
N ARG A 148 13.32 1.59 15.68
CA ARG A 148 14.07 0.92 14.61
C ARG A 148 14.01 -0.60 14.75
N GLU A 149 14.05 -1.12 15.98
CA GLU A 149 13.96 -2.55 16.23
C GLU A 149 12.58 -3.11 15.82
N MET A 150 11.51 -2.33 15.99
CA MET A 150 10.17 -2.71 15.51
C MET A 150 10.08 -2.65 13.98
N GLN A 151 10.72 -1.65 13.36
CA GLN A 151 10.81 -1.51 11.91
C GLN A 151 11.52 -2.71 11.29
N ASP A 152 12.72 -3.02 11.76
CA ASP A 152 13.54 -4.13 11.28
C ASP A 152 12.82 -5.47 11.49
N ARG A 153 12.16 -5.65 12.65
CA ARG A 153 11.35 -6.83 12.92
C ARG A 153 10.22 -6.98 11.89
N LEU A 154 9.49 -5.91 11.59
CA LEU A 154 8.41 -5.95 10.58
C LEU A 154 8.94 -6.22 9.18
N VAL A 155 10.11 -5.68 8.82
CA VAL A 155 10.74 -5.97 7.53
C VAL A 155 11.07 -7.45 7.43
N HIS A 156 11.80 -8.01 8.40
CA HIS A 156 12.26 -9.40 8.35
C HIS A 156 11.15 -10.44 8.56
N GLN A 157 10.18 -10.18 9.44
CA GLN A 157 9.17 -11.18 9.79
C GLN A 157 7.92 -11.12 8.92
N VAL A 158 7.70 -10.01 8.19
CA VAL A 158 6.48 -9.82 7.40
C VAL A 158 6.82 -9.51 5.94
N ILE A 159 7.61 -8.46 5.69
CA ILE A 159 7.82 -7.98 4.31
C ILE A 159 8.66 -8.95 3.51
N GLU A 160 9.77 -9.45 4.06
CA GLU A 160 10.63 -10.42 3.40
C GLU A 160 9.87 -11.72 3.05
N PRO A 161 9.14 -12.37 3.98
CA PRO A 161 8.30 -13.52 3.63
C PRO A 161 7.25 -13.21 2.56
N MET A 162 6.55 -12.07 2.65
CA MET A 162 5.59 -11.67 1.63
C MET A 162 6.25 -11.48 0.25
N ALA A 163 7.44 -10.90 0.21
CA ALA A 163 8.20 -10.71 -1.01
C ALA A 163 8.72 -12.05 -1.58
N CYS A 164 9.15 -12.97 -0.72
CA CYS A 164 9.53 -14.34 -1.10
C CYS A 164 8.35 -15.13 -1.68
N ASP A 165 7.14 -14.87 -1.21
CA ASP A 165 5.89 -15.42 -1.77
C ASP A 165 5.49 -14.71 -3.09
N GLY A 166 6.32 -13.81 -3.62
CA GLY A 166 6.07 -13.10 -4.87
C GLY A 166 5.06 -11.95 -4.77
N LEU A 167 4.68 -11.54 -3.55
CA LEU A 167 3.74 -10.44 -3.35
C LEU A 167 4.45 -9.10 -3.46
N ARG A 168 3.82 -8.15 -4.14
CA ARG A 168 4.23 -6.75 -4.12
C ARG A 168 3.80 -6.11 -2.80
N THR A 169 4.75 -5.81 -1.94
CA THR A 169 4.49 -5.17 -0.65
C THR A 169 4.42 -3.66 -0.81
N ILE A 170 3.29 -3.06 -0.38
CA ILE A 170 3.06 -1.62 -0.37
C ILE A 170 2.72 -1.18 1.04
N SER A 171 3.32 -0.08 1.50
CA SER A 171 2.93 0.54 2.77
C SER A 171 2.17 1.84 2.53
N VAL A 172 1.19 2.10 3.39
CA VAL A 172 0.42 3.33 3.45
C VAL A 172 0.68 3.97 4.81
N ALA A 173 0.97 5.26 4.81
CA ALA A 173 1.26 6.04 6.00
C ALA A 173 0.66 7.45 5.87
N PHE A 174 0.52 8.14 7.00
CA PHE A 174 0.06 9.53 7.00
C PHE A 174 0.78 10.37 8.05
N ARG A 175 0.65 11.68 7.93
CA ARG A 175 1.10 12.65 8.93
C ARG A 175 0.18 13.85 8.92
N ASP A 176 -0.17 14.32 10.12
CA ASP A 176 -1.09 15.46 10.28
C ASP A 176 -0.33 16.71 10.69
N PHE A 177 -0.69 17.82 10.06
CA PHE A 177 -0.24 19.17 10.37
C PHE A 177 -1.46 19.93 10.91
N VAL A 178 -1.39 20.43 12.13
CA VAL A 178 -2.53 21.04 12.82
C VAL A 178 -2.22 22.45 13.31
N PRO A 179 -3.18 23.39 13.17
CA PRO A 179 -3.10 24.65 13.89
C PRO A 179 -3.38 24.39 15.38
N GLY A 180 -2.55 24.95 16.26
CA GLY A 180 -2.69 24.81 17.71
C GLY A 180 -2.11 23.52 18.30
N LYS A 181 -2.66 23.05 19.43
CA LYS A 181 -2.05 21.96 20.22
C LYS A 181 -1.96 20.67 19.41
N ALA A 182 -0.72 20.26 19.09
CA ALA A 182 -0.43 19.03 18.36
C ALA A 182 -0.29 17.83 19.31
N GLU A 183 -0.85 16.70 18.89
CA GLU A 183 -0.57 15.39 19.49
C GLU A 183 0.82 14.88 19.10
N ILE A 184 1.28 13.78 19.72
CA ILE A 184 2.64 13.27 19.54
C ILE A 184 3.00 12.87 18.09
N ASN A 185 2.03 12.43 17.29
CA ASN A 185 2.20 12.12 15.86
C ASN A 185 1.82 13.27 14.92
N GLN A 186 1.50 14.43 15.46
CA GLN A 186 1.09 15.61 14.69
C GLN A 186 2.18 16.67 14.74
N VAL A 187 2.14 17.56 13.76
CA VAL A 187 3.04 18.71 13.68
C VAL A 187 2.21 19.97 13.89
N HIS A 188 2.59 20.75 14.89
CA HIS A 188 2.02 22.08 15.06
C HIS A 188 2.51 22.99 13.92
N ILE A 189 1.58 23.69 13.27
CA ILE A 189 1.87 24.66 12.23
C ILE A 189 1.24 26.01 12.57
N ASP A 190 2.07 27.06 12.53
CA ASP A 190 1.63 28.46 12.63
C ASP A 190 1.34 29.06 11.24
N ASN A 191 2.05 28.58 10.22
CA ASN A 191 1.91 28.96 8.81
C ASN A 191 2.02 27.71 7.94
N ASP A 192 1.66 27.85 6.65
CA ASP A 192 1.80 26.78 5.68
C ASP A 192 3.25 26.24 5.63
N PRO A 193 3.44 24.92 5.76
CA PRO A 193 4.74 24.29 5.60
C PRO A 193 5.37 24.61 4.24
N ASN A 194 6.70 24.58 4.17
CA ASN A 194 7.40 24.65 2.89
C ASN A 194 7.17 23.36 2.10
N TRP A 195 6.15 23.34 1.24
CA TRP A 195 5.80 22.21 0.41
C TRP A 195 6.85 21.86 -0.66
N GLU A 196 7.84 22.71 -0.90
CA GLU A 196 8.97 22.38 -1.79
C GLU A 196 10.01 21.49 -1.09
N ASP A 197 10.05 21.49 0.24
CA ASP A 197 10.96 20.67 1.03
C ASP A 197 10.35 19.29 1.35
N GLU A 198 10.22 18.47 0.31
CA GLU A 198 9.57 17.16 0.39
C GLU A 198 10.22 16.22 1.42
N GLU A 199 11.54 16.28 1.61
CA GLU A 199 12.24 15.37 2.54
C GLU A 199 11.84 15.62 4.00
N ASN A 200 11.69 16.88 4.39
CA ASN A 200 11.25 17.23 5.74
C ASN A 200 9.74 17.01 5.95
N ILE A 201 8.95 17.20 4.89
CA ILE A 201 7.50 16.97 4.91
C ILE A 201 7.19 15.47 5.03
N VAL A 202 7.80 14.65 4.17
CA VAL A 202 7.59 13.19 4.08
C VAL A 202 8.55 12.44 5.01
N ASN A 203 8.52 12.78 6.30
CA ASN A 203 9.26 12.13 7.37
C ASN A 203 8.40 12.05 8.65
N ASN A 204 8.82 11.30 9.67
CA ASN A 204 8.09 11.08 10.93
C ASN A 204 6.61 10.70 10.72
N LEU A 205 6.37 9.81 9.76
CA LEU A 205 5.03 9.37 9.39
C LEU A 205 4.46 8.42 10.45
N THR A 206 3.15 8.24 10.43
CA THR A 206 2.45 7.17 11.13
C THR A 206 2.13 6.06 10.14
N CYS A 207 2.73 4.88 10.34
CA CYS A 207 2.45 3.70 9.53
C CYS A 207 1.01 3.24 9.78
N LEU A 208 0.22 3.14 8.71
CA LEU A 208 -1.12 2.58 8.74
C LEU A 208 -1.10 1.11 8.35
N ALA A 209 -0.58 0.77 7.20
CA ALA A 209 -0.76 -0.59 6.72
C ALA A 209 0.38 -1.01 5.84
N VAL A 210 0.75 -2.28 5.94
CA VAL A 210 1.55 -2.98 4.94
C VAL A 210 0.64 -3.97 4.24
N VAL A 211 0.54 -3.87 2.93
CA VAL A 211 -0.33 -4.74 2.13
C VAL A 211 0.48 -5.54 1.13
N GLY A 212 0.15 -6.82 1.00
CA GLY A 212 0.70 -7.70 -0.03
C GLY A 212 -0.26 -7.79 -1.22
N ILE A 213 0.19 -7.35 -2.38
CA ILE A 213 -0.57 -7.39 -3.63
C ILE A 213 -0.03 -8.52 -4.49
N GLU A 214 -0.85 -9.51 -4.75
CA GLU A 214 -0.52 -10.56 -5.71
C GLU A 214 -0.86 -10.09 -7.13
N ASP A 215 0.14 -10.14 -8.01
CA ASP A 215 -0.05 -9.95 -9.44
C ASP A 215 -0.50 -11.29 -10.06
N PRO A 216 -1.74 -11.40 -10.56
CA PRO A 216 -2.23 -12.66 -11.10
C PRO A 216 -1.39 -13.09 -12.30
N VAL A 217 -0.97 -14.36 -12.29
CA VAL A 217 -0.30 -14.98 -13.43
C VAL A 217 -1.29 -15.02 -14.59
N ARG A 218 -0.83 -14.65 -15.78
CA ARG A 218 -1.68 -14.70 -16.98
C ARG A 218 -2.05 -16.16 -17.28
N PRO A 219 -3.31 -16.47 -17.61
CA PRO A 219 -3.76 -17.86 -17.76
C PRO A 219 -2.99 -18.65 -18.83
N GLU A 220 -2.43 -17.97 -19.84
CA GLU A 220 -1.60 -18.58 -20.88
C GLU A 220 -0.19 -18.98 -20.44
N VAL A 221 0.32 -18.40 -19.35
CA VAL A 221 1.72 -18.56 -18.92
C VAL A 221 2.03 -19.98 -18.40
N PRO A 222 1.21 -20.62 -17.54
CA PRO A 222 1.47 -21.98 -17.08
C PRO A 222 1.60 -23.00 -18.21
N ASP A 223 0.74 -22.90 -19.23
CA ASP A 223 0.78 -23.80 -20.38
C ASP A 223 1.99 -23.54 -21.28
N ALA A 224 2.40 -22.27 -21.44
CA ALA A 224 3.62 -21.93 -22.14
C ALA A 224 4.86 -22.52 -21.45
N ILE A 225 4.95 -22.40 -20.12
CA ILE A 225 6.06 -22.97 -19.33
C ILE A 225 6.12 -24.49 -19.49
N LYS A 226 4.98 -25.19 -19.36
CA LYS A 226 4.90 -26.65 -19.55
C LYS A 226 5.38 -27.08 -20.95
N ARG A 227 5.05 -26.32 -21.99
CA ARG A 227 5.51 -26.60 -23.37
C ARG A 227 7.02 -26.43 -23.51
N CYS A 228 7.60 -25.39 -22.92
CA CYS A 228 9.05 -25.19 -22.90
C CYS A 228 9.77 -26.33 -22.15
N GLN A 229 9.27 -26.72 -20.99
CA GLN A 229 9.84 -27.83 -20.21
C GLN A 229 9.79 -29.16 -20.97
N ARG A 230 8.68 -29.47 -21.66
CA ARG A 230 8.57 -30.68 -22.52
C ARG A 230 9.55 -30.67 -23.69
N ALA A 231 9.96 -29.49 -24.16
CA ALA A 231 10.98 -29.35 -25.19
C ALA A 231 12.42 -29.40 -24.65
N GLY A 232 12.61 -29.66 -23.35
CA GLY A 232 13.93 -29.68 -22.71
C GLY A 232 14.51 -28.29 -22.42
N ILE A 233 13.68 -27.23 -22.44
CA ILE A 233 14.10 -25.85 -22.15
C ILE A 233 13.85 -25.56 -20.66
N THR A 234 14.91 -25.21 -19.94
CA THR A 234 14.81 -24.74 -18.54
C THR A 234 14.35 -23.28 -18.49
N VAL A 235 13.18 -23.04 -17.89
CA VAL A 235 12.65 -21.69 -17.67
C VAL A 235 13.06 -21.22 -16.28
N ARG A 236 13.68 -20.04 -16.20
CA ARG A 236 14.04 -19.38 -14.93
C ARG A 236 13.30 -18.06 -14.80
N MET A 237 12.76 -17.82 -13.61
CA MET A 237 12.13 -16.55 -13.25
C MET A 237 13.13 -15.69 -12.49
N TYR A 238 13.31 -14.45 -12.93
CA TYR A 238 14.12 -13.46 -12.23
C TYR A 238 13.21 -12.40 -11.64
N LEU A 239 13.24 -12.26 -10.31
CA LEU A 239 12.54 -11.19 -9.60
C LEU A 239 13.56 -10.13 -9.18
N LYS A 240 13.31 -8.88 -9.58
CA LYS A 240 14.11 -7.76 -9.08
C LYS A 240 13.58 -7.36 -7.70
N LEU A 241 14.15 -7.96 -6.65
CA LEU A 241 13.94 -7.50 -5.28
C LEU A 241 14.84 -6.27 -5.04
N PHE A 242 14.22 -5.16 -4.67
CA PHE A 242 14.93 -3.90 -4.42
C PHE A 242 15.19 -3.73 -2.92
N PHE A 243 16.02 -4.59 -2.33
CA PHE A 243 16.57 -4.36 -0.99
C PHE A 243 17.81 -3.48 -1.13
N ASP A 244 17.79 -2.29 -0.52
CA ASP A 244 18.86 -1.29 -0.67
C ASP A 244 20.19 -1.71 0.01
N ASP A 245 20.24 -2.87 0.68
CA ASP A 245 21.42 -3.38 1.39
C ASP A 245 22.19 -4.50 0.65
N VAL A 246 21.89 -4.76 -0.64
CA VAL A 246 22.68 -5.69 -1.46
C VAL A 246 23.43 -4.92 -2.55
N PRO A 247 24.78 -4.82 -2.49
CA PRO A 247 25.56 -4.12 -3.50
C PRO A 247 25.49 -4.88 -4.83
N ASN A 248 24.61 -4.43 -5.73
CA ASN A 248 24.58 -4.73 -7.16
C ASN A 248 24.63 -6.21 -7.61
N ASP A 249 24.55 -7.16 -6.69
CA ASP A 249 24.27 -8.54 -7.02
C ASP A 249 22.77 -8.66 -7.20
N TYR A 250 22.38 -9.01 -8.43
CA TYR A 250 21.16 -9.77 -8.63
C TYR A 250 21.30 -10.99 -7.71
N SER A 251 20.68 -10.96 -6.53
CA SER A 251 20.51 -12.18 -5.77
C SER A 251 19.62 -13.06 -6.64
N ASP A 252 20.25 -13.99 -7.34
CA ASP A 252 19.63 -15.03 -8.13
C ASP A 252 18.81 -15.91 -7.19
N ILE A 253 17.62 -15.46 -6.83
CA ILE A 253 16.62 -16.34 -6.25
C ILE A 253 16.09 -17.13 -7.42
N ASP A 254 16.70 -18.29 -7.66
CA ASP A 254 16.17 -19.36 -8.51
C ASP A 254 14.85 -19.80 -7.86
N MET A 255 13.77 -19.08 -8.13
CA MET A 255 12.43 -19.53 -7.80
C MET A 255 12.15 -20.71 -8.70
N ASP A 256 12.24 -21.89 -8.10
CA ASP A 256 11.89 -23.14 -8.76
C ASP A 256 10.45 -23.03 -9.30
N THR A 257 10.19 -23.61 -10.46
CA THR A 257 8.87 -23.53 -11.13
C THR A 257 7.70 -24.07 -10.27
N SER A 258 7.99 -24.69 -9.12
CA SER A 258 7.03 -25.08 -8.09
C SER A 258 6.36 -23.90 -7.37
N THR A 259 7.01 -22.74 -7.27
CA THR A 259 6.40 -21.53 -6.69
C THR A 259 5.34 -20.96 -7.63
N LEU A 260 5.57 -21.04 -8.95
CA LEU A 260 4.57 -20.70 -9.98
C LEU A 260 3.38 -21.67 -9.97
N SER A 261 3.56 -22.94 -9.58
CA SER A 261 2.44 -23.87 -9.44
C SER A 261 1.58 -23.63 -8.21
N LYS A 262 2.13 -23.03 -7.13
CA LYS A 262 1.33 -22.67 -5.94
C LYS A 262 0.36 -21.52 -6.20
N SER A 263 0.66 -20.64 -7.16
CA SER A 263 -0.28 -19.59 -7.61
C SER A 263 -1.38 -20.11 -8.54
N VAL A 264 -1.43 -21.42 -8.80
CA VAL A 264 -2.37 -22.06 -9.75
C VAL A 264 -3.35 -23.02 -9.04
N GLU A 265 -3.22 -23.24 -7.72
CA GLU A 265 -4.17 -23.99 -6.89
C GLU A 265 -5.12 -23.10 -6.07
#